data_AF-A0A966LW53-F1
#
_entry.id   AF-A0A966LW53-F1
#
_cell.length_a   1.000
_cell.length_b   1.000
_cell.length_c   1.000
_cell.angle_alpha   90.00
_cell.angle_beta   90.00
_cell.angle_gamma   90.00
#
_symmetry.space_group_name_H-M   'P 1'
#
loop_
_entity.id
_entity.type
_entity.pdbx_description
1 polymer ?
#
loop_
_entity_poly.entity_id
_entity_poly.type
_entity_poly.pdbx_seq_one_letter_code
_entity_poly.pdbx_strand_id
1 'polypeptide(L)'
;MRPCKDIAPDIPVNVKIAESQDEYQTIHANRAPGPYGLITFAVEMSEEEIEQFQKSGRLYVQLLTFGGSMQPIIISTDPNIAKAIVDDYACEIKVETEDVKHGRRECE
;
A
#
# COMPACT_ATOMS: atom_id res chain seq x y z
N MET A 1 10.19 -4.21 12.46
CA MET A 1 8.97 -3.48 12.05
C MET A 1 7.74 -4.18 12.63
N ARG A 2 6.79 -3.41 13.16
CA ARG A 2 5.47 -3.94 13.54
C ARG A 2 4.68 -4.34 12.28
N PRO A 3 3.78 -5.34 12.35
CA PRO A 3 2.90 -5.67 11.23
C PRO A 3 2.02 -4.48 10.81
N CYS A 4 1.75 -4.29 9.51
CA CYS A 4 0.87 -3.24 8.99
C CYS A 4 -0.47 -3.14 9.71
N LYS A 5 -1.06 -4.28 10.11
CA LYS A 5 -2.36 -4.34 10.82
C LYS A 5 -2.34 -3.64 12.18
N ASP A 6 -1.17 -3.53 12.80
CA ASP A 6 -0.97 -2.93 14.12
C ASP A 6 -0.59 -1.44 14.00
N ILE A 7 -0.30 -0.97 12.78
CA ILE A 7 0.16 0.40 12.46
C ILE A 7 -0.95 1.20 11.77
N ALA A 8 -1.66 0.57 10.82
CA ALA A 8 -2.72 1.18 10.04
C ALA A 8 -3.98 0.30 10.13
N PRO A 9 -4.75 0.37 11.24
CA PRO A 9 -5.92 -0.47 11.45
C PRO A 9 -6.99 -0.27 10.38
N ASP A 10 -7.02 0.90 9.74
CA ASP A 10 -7.96 1.25 8.68
C ASP A 10 -7.59 0.68 7.30
N ILE A 11 -6.40 0.05 7.18
CA ILE A 11 -5.92 -0.59 5.95
C ILE A 11 -5.88 -2.11 6.16
N PRO A 12 -6.72 -2.90 5.46
CA PRO A 12 -6.81 -4.33 5.72
C PRO A 12 -5.56 -5.07 5.23
N VAL A 13 -4.95 -5.89 6.08
CA VAL A 13 -3.81 -6.74 5.67
C VAL A 13 -4.31 -8.04 5.06
N ASN A 14 -4.11 -8.24 3.75
CA ASN A 14 -4.56 -9.42 3.02
C ASN A 14 -3.44 -10.13 2.24
N VAL A 15 -2.20 -9.63 2.30
CA VAL A 15 -1.01 -10.28 1.72
C VAL A 15 0.13 -10.28 2.74
N LYS A 16 0.85 -11.41 2.78
CA LYS A 16 2.08 -11.59 3.56
C LYS A 16 3.21 -12.01 2.62
N ILE A 17 4.15 -11.11 2.38
CA ILE A 17 5.28 -11.32 1.48
C ILE A 17 6.41 -11.97 2.27
N ALA A 18 7.05 -12.97 1.66
CA ALA A 18 8.17 -13.72 2.23
C ALA A 18 7.86 -14.44 3.56
N GLU A 19 6.59 -14.80 3.83
CA GLU A 19 6.20 -15.56 5.03
C GLU A 19 6.87 -16.94 5.11
N SER A 20 7.18 -17.56 3.96
CA SER A 20 7.78 -18.89 3.86
C SER A 20 9.29 -18.87 3.61
N GLN A 21 9.96 -17.73 3.80
CA GLN A 21 11.40 -17.56 3.51
C GLN A 21 12.10 -17.10 4.79
N ASP A 22 12.74 -18.03 5.50
CA ASP A 22 13.33 -17.83 6.83
C ASP A 22 14.42 -16.75 6.85
N GLU A 23 15.07 -16.52 5.71
CA GLU A 23 16.10 -15.51 5.54
C GLU A 23 15.55 -14.07 5.46
N TYR A 24 14.23 -13.90 5.34
CA TYR A 24 13.57 -12.60 5.21
C TYR A 24 12.55 -12.35 6.32
N GLN A 25 12.41 -11.08 6.69
CA GLN A 25 11.32 -10.65 7.55
C GLN A 25 10.01 -10.62 6.75
N THR A 26 8.95 -11.25 7.28
CA THR A 26 7.62 -11.21 6.66
C THR A 26 7.08 -9.79 6.57
N ILE A 27 6.81 -9.33 5.36
CA ILE A 27 6.24 -8.01 5.10
C ILE A 27 4.73 -8.17 4.94
N HIS A 28 3.99 -7.51 5.81
CA HIS A 28 2.53 -7.48 5.75
C HIS A 28 2.11 -6.33 4.82
N ALA A 29 1.13 -6.56 3.95
CA ALA A 29 0.66 -5.56 3.01
C ALA A 29 -0.83 -5.69 2.73
N ASN A 30 -1.42 -4.62 2.22
CA ASN A 30 -2.70 -4.67 1.53
C ASN A 30 -2.45 -4.75 0.03
N ARG A 31 -3.03 -5.74 -0.62
CA ARG A 31 -3.22 -5.74 -2.07
C ARG A 31 -4.64 -5.31 -2.36
N ALA A 32 -4.81 -4.18 -3.03
CA ALA A 32 -6.13 -3.76 -3.46
C ALA A 32 -6.68 -4.79 -4.46
N PRO A 33 -7.98 -5.12 -4.41
CA PRO A 33 -8.60 -5.91 -5.46
C PRO A 33 -8.53 -5.12 -6.77
N GLY A 34 -8.36 -5.81 -7.90
CA GLY A 34 -8.42 -5.18 -9.23
C GLY A 34 -7.26 -5.54 -10.16
N PRO A 35 -7.34 -5.08 -11.42
CA PRO A 35 -6.37 -5.45 -12.46
C PRO A 35 -5.02 -4.75 -12.29
N TYR A 36 -4.98 -3.64 -11.53
CA TYR A 36 -3.82 -2.75 -11.44
C TYR A 36 -2.72 -3.23 -10.49
N GLY A 37 -3.00 -4.24 -9.65
CA GLY A 37 -1.99 -4.84 -8.79
C GLY A 37 -1.40 -3.92 -7.71
N LEU A 38 -2.16 -2.92 -7.24
CA LEU A 38 -1.74 -2.00 -6.17
C LEU A 38 -1.41 -2.77 -4.88
N ILE A 39 -0.23 -2.53 -4.33
CA ILE A 39 0.20 -3.04 -3.03
C ILE A 39 0.59 -1.87 -2.12
N THR A 40 -0.02 -1.80 -0.96
CA THR A 40 0.20 -0.77 0.06
C THR A 40 0.92 -1.35 1.26
N PHE A 41 1.99 -0.67 1.67
CA PHE A 41 2.79 -0.96 2.86
C PHE A 41 2.64 0.19 3.85
N ALA A 42 2.56 -0.13 5.13
CA ALA A 42 2.57 0.83 6.23
C ALA A 42 3.72 0.49 7.18
N VAL A 43 4.56 1.49 7.45
CA VAL A 43 5.69 1.37 8.37
C VAL A 43 5.58 2.47 9.41
N GLU A 44 5.78 2.10 10.68
CA GLU A 44 5.82 3.04 11.78
C GLU A 44 7.27 3.29 12.14
N MET A 45 7.67 4.56 12.09
CA MET A 45 8.99 4.99 12.51
C MET A 45 9.04 5.04 14.04
N SER A 46 10.12 4.54 14.61
CA SER A 46 10.49 4.78 16.00
C SER A 46 10.81 6.25 16.26
N GLU A 47 10.83 6.67 17.52
CA GLU A 47 11.20 8.04 17.90
C GLU A 47 12.60 8.40 17.37
N GLU A 48 13.56 7.48 17.41
CA GLU A 48 14.90 7.69 16.88
C GLU A 48 14.89 7.88 15.35
N GLU A 49 14.12 7.07 14.61
CA GLU A 49 13.97 7.22 13.16
C GLU A 49 13.27 8.53 12.79
N ILE A 50 12.27 8.95 13.58
CA ILE A 50 11.61 10.26 13.42
C ILE A 50 12.62 11.38 13.64
N GLU A 51 13.46 11.31 14.68
CA GLU A 51 14.50 12.30 14.91
C GLU A 51 15.50 12.35 13.75
N GLN A 52 15.93 11.20 13.22
CA GLN A 52 16.83 11.13 12.08
C GLN A 52 16.16 11.71 10.81
N PHE A 53 14.88 11.43 10.61
CA PHE A 53 14.09 12.01 9.52
C PHE A 53 13.95 13.52 9.67
N GLN A 54 13.67 14.04 10.88
CA GLN A 54 13.58 15.47 11.14
C GLN A 54 14.92 16.19 10.95
N LYS A 55 16.03 15.55 11.34
CA LYS A 55 17.39 16.09 11.16
C LYS A 55 17.82 16.12 9.69
N SER A 56 17.50 15.07 8.93
CA SER A 56 18.00 14.90 7.57
C SER A 56 17.03 15.32 6.47
N GLY A 57 15.73 15.26 6.74
CA GLY A 57 14.64 15.38 5.77
C GLY A 57 14.59 14.22 4.75
N ARG A 58 15.29 13.10 5.01
CA ARG A 58 15.51 12.04 4.02
C ARG A 58 14.82 10.76 4.42
N LEU A 59 14.06 10.21 3.47
CA LEU A 59 13.48 8.87 3.53
C LEU A 59 14.03 8.05 2.37
N TYR A 60 14.58 6.88 2.68
CA TYR A 60 15.16 5.98 1.68
C TYR A 60 14.23 4.78 1.46
N VAL A 61 13.77 4.60 0.22
CA VAL A 61 12.93 3.47 -0.17
C VAL A 61 13.71 2.62 -1.17
N GLN A 62 14.00 1.38 -0.77
CA GLN A 62 14.81 0.44 -1.55
C GLN A 62 13.95 -0.77 -1.91
N LEU A 63 13.77 -1.02 -3.20
CA LEU A 63 13.02 -2.17 -3.71
C LEU A 63 13.94 -3.07 -4.53
N LEU A 64 13.90 -4.36 -4.20
CA LEU A 64 14.48 -5.42 -5.03
C LEU A 64 13.51 -5.72 -6.17
N THR A 65 13.85 -5.33 -7.40
CA THR A 65 13.02 -5.56 -8.58
C THR A 65 13.35 -6.86 -9.32
N PHE A 66 14.39 -7.58 -8.90
CA PHE A 66 14.91 -8.78 -9.57
C PHE A 66 15.14 -8.59 -11.09
N GLY A 67 15.53 -7.38 -11.51
CA GLY A 67 15.75 -7.05 -12.93
C GLY A 67 14.47 -6.77 -13.72
N GLY A 68 13.30 -6.81 -13.09
CA GLY A 68 12.04 -6.39 -13.69
C GLY A 68 11.83 -4.87 -13.67
N SER A 69 10.84 -4.42 -14.44
CA SER A 69 10.39 -3.02 -14.43
C SER A 69 9.92 -2.63 -13.02
N MET A 70 10.32 -1.44 -12.59
CA MET A 70 9.89 -0.88 -11.32
C MET A 70 8.38 -0.61 -11.36
N GLN A 71 7.65 -1.11 -10.36
CA GLN A 71 6.26 -0.73 -10.15
C GLN A 71 6.18 0.75 -9.75
N PRO A 72 5.09 1.47 -10.06
CA PRO A 72 4.88 2.80 -9.48
C PRO A 72 4.92 2.71 -7.95
N ILE A 73 5.74 3.54 -7.32
CA ILE A 73 5.86 3.62 -5.86
C ILE A 73 5.33 4.99 -5.43
N ILE A 74 4.36 4.98 -4.52
CA ILE A 74 3.87 6.19 -3.84
C ILE A 74 4.35 6.12 -2.39
N ILE A 75 4.94 7.21 -1.92
CA ILE A 75 5.42 7.36 -0.55
C ILE A 75 4.66 8.52 0.07
N SER A 76 3.93 8.26 1.15
CA SER A 76 3.15 9.26 1.88
C SER A 76 3.37 9.09 3.38
N THR A 77 3.42 10.20 4.10
CA THR A 77 3.39 10.22 5.57
C THR A 77 1.98 10.36 6.13
N ASP A 78 0.97 10.63 5.29
CA ASP A 78 -0.43 10.77 5.69
C ASP A 78 -1.21 9.45 5.42
N PRO A 79 -1.76 8.80 6.47
CA PRO A 79 -2.54 7.58 6.32
C PRO A 79 -3.83 7.78 5.51
N ASN A 80 -4.41 8.98 5.49
CA ASN A 80 -5.62 9.26 4.72
C ASN A 80 -5.34 9.23 3.21
N ILE A 81 -4.17 9.71 2.78
CA ILE A 81 -3.73 9.62 1.39
C ILE A 81 -3.55 8.16 0.99
N ALA A 82 -2.90 7.35 1.84
CA ALA A 82 -2.71 5.92 1.58
C ALA A 82 -4.06 5.19 1.46
N LYS A 83 -5.00 5.50 2.36
CA LYS A 83 -6.35 4.94 2.35
C LYS A 83 -7.13 5.33 1.09
N ALA A 84 -7.14 6.61 0.72
CA ALA A 84 -7.86 7.09 -0.46
C ALA A 84 -7.41 6.37 -1.74
N ILE A 85 -6.09 6.20 -1.92
CA ILE A 85 -5.55 5.47 -3.07
C ILE A 85 -6.02 4.01 -3.07
N VAL A 86 -6.02 3.33 -1.92
CA VAL A 86 -6.52 1.95 -1.83
C VAL A 86 -8.00 1.88 -2.22
N ASP A 87 -8.81 2.82 -1.74
CA ASP A 87 -10.25 2.85 -1.99
C ASP A 87 -10.56 3.17 -3.47
N ASP A 88 -9.85 4.12 -4.09
CA ASP A 88 -10.05 4.52 -5.49
C ASP A 88 -9.81 3.33 -6.44
N TYR A 89 -8.67 2.67 -6.30
CA TYR A 89 -8.31 1.52 -7.14
C TYR A 89 -9.20 0.29 -6.88
N ALA A 90 -9.82 0.20 -5.70
CA ALA A 90 -10.83 -0.82 -5.42
C ALA A 90 -12.20 -0.49 -6.04
N CYS A 91 -12.53 0.80 -6.21
CA CYS A 91 -13.84 1.26 -6.67
C CYS A 91 -14.04 1.14 -8.19
N GLU A 92 -12.97 1.30 -8.98
CA GLU A 92 -13.03 1.21 -10.45
C GLU A 92 -13.61 -0.13 -10.98
N ILE A 93 -13.61 -1.19 -10.16
CA ILE A 93 -14.24 -2.48 -10.50
C ILE A 93 -15.77 -2.42 -10.42
N LYS A 94 -16.34 -1.63 -9.50
CA LYS A 94 -17.80 -1.54 -9.35
C LYS A 94 -18.42 -0.89 -10.59
N VAL A 95 -17.74 0.10 -11.15
CA VAL A 95 -18.17 0.80 -12.36
C VAL A 95 -18.12 -0.14 -13.56
N GLU A 96 -17.04 -0.89 -13.77
CA GLU A 96 -16.95 -1.83 -14.91
C GLU A 96 -17.93 -3.02 -14.82
N THR A 97 -18.28 -3.47 -13.62
CA THR A 97 -19.22 -4.60 -13.45
C THR A 97 -20.70 -4.18 -13.50
N GLU A 98 -21.03 -2.92 -13.18
CA GLU A 98 -22.38 -2.37 -13.30
C GLU A 98 -22.65 -1.73 -14.68
N ASP A 99 -21.65 -1.13 -15.35
CA ASP A 99 -21.82 -0.51 -16.68
C ASP A 99 -21.99 -1.53 -17.82
N VAL A 100 -21.63 -2.80 -17.62
CA VAL A 100 -22.02 -3.88 -18.56
C VAL A 100 -23.51 -4.23 -18.42
N LYS A 101 -24.16 -3.87 -17.31
CA LYS A 101 -25.56 -4.21 -17.09
C LYS A 101 -26.53 -3.04 -17.23
N HIS A 102 -26.31 -1.84 -16.72
CA HIS A 102 -27.24 -0.71 -16.91
C HIS A 102 -26.49 0.61 -16.80
N GLY A 103 -26.51 1.41 -17.88
CA GLY A 103 -25.67 2.58 -18.04
C GLY A 103 -25.75 3.65 -16.94
N ARG A 104 -24.58 4.24 -16.68
CA ARG A 104 -24.30 5.57 -16.10
C ARG A 104 -25.05 5.91 -14.81
N ARG A 105 -24.30 5.94 -13.71
CA ARG A 105 -24.47 6.97 -12.68
C ARG A 105 -23.13 7.62 -12.34
N GLU A 106 -23.14 8.95 -12.39
CA GLU A 106 -22.04 9.81 -11.97
C GLU A 106 -21.94 9.75 -10.43
N CYS A 107 -20.70 9.64 -9.92
CA CYS A 107 -20.43 9.76 -8.50
C CYS A 107 -20.47 11.24 -8.11
N GLU A 108 -21.39 11.62 -7.21
CA GLU A 108 -21.38 12.88 -6.44
C GLU A 108 -20.40 12.79 -5.25
#